data_AF-A0A3S3NZJ5-F1
#
_entry.id   AF-A0A3S3NZJ5-F1
#
_cell.length_a   1.000
_cell.length_b   1.000
_cell.length_c   1.000
_cell.angle_alpha   90.00
_cell.angle_beta   90.00
_cell.angle_gamma   90.00
#
_symmetry.space_group_name_H-M   'P 1'
#
loop_
_entity.id
_entity.type
_entity.pdbx_description
1 polymer ?
#
loop_
_entity_poly.entity_id
_entity_poly.type
_entity_poly.pdbx_seq_one_letter_code
_entity_poly.pdbx_strand_id
1 'polypeptide(L)'
;MKLDKEILHPSHPQHKLKCEYTQIPFNCDGCKEAGIGHKYKCDACEFDLHRACALAPPTIVHPFYKKCNFRFLTRPPGPVMRICDACRKDVVGFVYHCSACGFDLHPCCANLPQVLDDGERNFHLCMKLSSSCHRCGGKGQGWSYRSECKNYILHVACVKELLVESWQAIYLNVDKNKVREIQTRIPSLKGTLKNHHRGKGGKVRKCCQIAAGAVRIIISAILGDPTALIAAAVGSFISQSR
;
A
#
# COMPACT_ATOMS: atom_id res chain seq x y z
N MET A 1 15.49 -8.40 -12.28
CA MET A 1 15.09 -9.78 -11.91
C MET A 1 14.04 -10.25 -12.90
N LYS A 2 14.21 -11.46 -13.44
CA LYS A 2 13.21 -12.12 -14.29
C LYS A 2 12.00 -12.45 -13.40
N LEU A 3 10.80 -11.99 -13.76
CA LEU A 3 9.59 -12.30 -13.01
C LEU A 3 9.12 -13.69 -13.43
N ASP A 4 9.06 -14.63 -12.49
CA ASP A 4 8.57 -15.98 -12.78
C ASP A 4 7.08 -15.92 -13.11
N LYS A 5 6.74 -16.35 -14.33
CA LYS A 5 5.38 -16.29 -14.85
C LYS A 5 4.43 -17.22 -14.10
N GLU A 6 4.94 -18.31 -13.54
CA GLU A 6 4.16 -19.30 -12.79
C GLU A 6 4.97 -19.85 -11.61
N ILE A 7 4.30 -20.14 -10.49
CA ILE A 7 4.90 -20.74 -9.31
C ILE A 7 4.01 -21.84 -8.72
N LEU A 8 4.61 -22.80 -8.02
CA LEU A 8 3.90 -23.66 -7.08
C LEU A 8 4.03 -23.05 -5.69
N HIS A 9 2.91 -22.67 -5.07
CA HIS A 9 2.93 -22.02 -3.77
C HIS A 9 2.60 -23.01 -2.65
N PRO A 10 3.39 -23.09 -1.55
CA PRO A 10 3.17 -24.09 -0.48
C PRO A 10 1.79 -24.04 0.17
N SER A 11 1.15 -22.86 0.22
CA SER A 11 -0.21 -22.70 0.77
C SER A 11 -1.33 -23.02 -0.21
N HIS A 12 -1.00 -23.29 -1.47
CA HIS A 12 -1.94 -23.75 -2.51
C HIS A 12 -1.22 -24.75 -3.44
N PRO A 13 -0.84 -25.94 -2.92
CA PRO A 13 0.04 -26.86 -3.64
C PRO A 13 -0.64 -27.59 -4.81
N GLN A 14 -1.98 -27.55 -4.90
CA GLN A 14 -2.74 -28.30 -5.91
C GLN A 14 -2.61 -27.70 -7.31
N HIS A 15 -2.43 -26.38 -7.41
CA HIS A 15 -2.37 -25.67 -8.68
C HIS A 15 -1.21 -24.69 -8.71
N LYS A 16 -0.73 -24.41 -9.93
CA LYS A 16 0.22 -23.33 -10.16
C LYS A 16 -0.51 -22.00 -10.08
N LEU A 17 0.16 -21.00 -9.52
CA LEU A 17 -0.29 -19.62 -9.55
C LEU A 17 0.44 -18.90 -10.67
N LYS A 18 -0.30 -18.16 -11.50
CA LYS A 18 0.22 -17.38 -12.61
C LYS A 18 0.34 -15.92 -12.22
N CYS A 19 1.44 -15.28 -12.59
CA CYS A 19 1.61 -13.86 -12.41
C CYS A 19 0.79 -13.09 -13.45
N GLU A 20 -0.06 -12.18 -12.98
CA GLU A 20 -0.79 -11.24 -13.82
C GLU A 20 -0.78 -9.85 -13.20
N TYR A 21 -1.13 -8.85 -14.01
CA TYR A 21 -1.30 -7.47 -13.56
C TYR A 21 -2.77 -7.10 -13.61
N THR A 22 -3.30 -6.58 -12.50
CA THR A 22 -4.69 -6.11 -12.42
C THR A 22 -4.76 -4.67 -11.91
N GLN A 23 -5.62 -3.87 -12.54
CA GLN A 23 -6.03 -2.55 -12.02
C GLN A 23 -7.31 -2.64 -11.19
N ILE A 24 -7.90 -3.83 -11.10
CA ILE A 24 -9.07 -4.10 -10.28
C ILE A 24 -8.55 -4.57 -8.91
N PRO A 25 -9.01 -3.95 -7.82
CA PRO A 25 -8.70 -4.40 -6.48
C PRO A 25 -9.06 -5.87 -6.26
N PHE A 26 -8.24 -6.55 -5.46
CA PHE A 26 -8.49 -7.91 -5.04
C PHE A 26 -8.14 -8.09 -3.56
N ASN A 27 -8.64 -9.13 -2.94
CA ASN A 27 -8.23 -9.52 -1.59
C ASN A 27 -7.19 -10.63 -1.69
N CYS A 28 -6.08 -10.47 -0.98
CA CYS A 28 -5.05 -11.50 -0.93
C CYS A 28 -5.48 -12.63 0.01
N ASP A 29 -5.55 -13.86 -0.47
CA ASP A 29 -5.88 -15.03 0.32
C ASP A 29 -4.82 -15.40 1.36
N GLY A 30 -3.59 -14.93 1.15
CA GLY A 30 -2.49 -15.10 2.09
C GLY A 30 -2.65 -14.21 3.31
N CYS A 31 -2.39 -12.91 3.14
CA CYS A 31 -2.36 -11.96 4.27
C CYS A 31 -3.72 -11.34 4.62
N LYS A 32 -4.76 -11.59 3.81
CA LYS A 32 -6.13 -11.04 3.95
C LYS A 32 -6.24 -9.52 3.79
N GLU A 33 -5.16 -8.88 3.34
CA GLU A 33 -5.18 -7.47 2.97
C GLU A 33 -5.55 -7.29 1.49
N ALA A 34 -6.13 -6.14 1.18
CA ALA A 34 -6.45 -5.81 -0.20
C ALA A 34 -5.19 -5.44 -1.00
N GLY A 35 -5.25 -5.62 -2.32
CA GLY A 35 -4.17 -5.35 -3.24
C GLY A 35 -4.62 -4.84 -4.60
N ILE A 36 -3.67 -4.31 -5.35
CA ILE A 36 -3.78 -3.93 -6.76
C ILE A 36 -2.45 -4.21 -7.44
N GLY A 37 -2.47 -4.32 -8.77
CA GLY A 37 -1.27 -4.46 -9.58
C GLY A 37 -0.87 -5.92 -9.78
N HIS A 38 0.43 -6.21 -9.66
CA HIS A 38 0.95 -7.56 -9.87
C HIS A 38 0.50 -8.51 -8.76
N LYS A 39 -0.19 -9.58 -9.16
CA LYS A 39 -0.64 -10.66 -8.28
C LYS A 39 -0.29 -12.03 -8.85
N TYR A 40 -0.35 -13.05 -8.00
CA TYR A 40 -0.30 -14.46 -8.39
C TYR A 40 -1.68 -15.06 -8.19
N LYS A 41 -2.30 -15.49 -9.29
CA LYS A 41 -3.67 -15.99 -9.32
C LYS A 41 -3.69 -17.46 -9.73
N CYS A 42 -4.57 -18.24 -9.12
CA CYS A 42 -4.97 -19.54 -9.63
C CYS A 42 -6.11 -19.35 -10.65
N ASP A 43 -6.02 -19.94 -11.84
CA ASP A 43 -7.14 -19.89 -12.81
C ASP A 43 -8.20 -20.96 -12.52
N ALA A 44 -7.85 -22.01 -11.77
CA ALA A 44 -8.76 -23.09 -11.38
C ALA A 44 -9.51 -22.83 -10.06
N CYS A 45 -9.06 -21.87 -9.25
CA CYS A 45 -9.64 -21.51 -7.97
C CYS A 45 -9.72 -20.01 -7.84
N GLU A 46 -10.67 -19.48 -7.06
CA GLU A 46 -10.67 -18.06 -6.66
C GLU A 46 -9.61 -17.82 -5.58
N PHE A 47 -8.35 -18.01 -5.93
CA PHE A 47 -7.20 -17.88 -5.02
C PHE A 47 -6.19 -16.88 -5.57
N ASP A 48 -6.03 -15.76 -4.87
CA ASP A 48 -5.19 -14.64 -5.26
C ASP A 48 -4.18 -14.30 -4.16
N LEU A 49 -2.92 -14.13 -4.53
CA LEU A 49 -1.87 -13.63 -3.63
C LEU A 49 -1.28 -12.33 -4.16
N HIS A 50 -1.01 -11.38 -3.25
CA HIS A 50 -0.06 -10.31 -3.58
C HIS A 50 1.26 -10.93 -4.04
N ARG A 51 1.97 -10.26 -4.95
CA ARG A 51 3.34 -10.65 -5.30
C ARG A 51 4.25 -10.81 -4.07
N ALA A 52 4.16 -9.88 -3.11
CA ALA A 52 4.93 -9.94 -1.86
C ALA A 52 4.52 -11.10 -0.92
N CYS A 53 3.30 -11.64 -1.06
CA CYS A 53 2.84 -12.81 -0.31
C CYS A 53 3.25 -14.11 -1.01
N ALA A 54 3.15 -14.16 -2.33
CA ALA A 54 3.49 -15.31 -3.15
C ALA A 54 4.98 -15.63 -3.17
N LEU A 55 5.82 -14.58 -3.10
CA LEU A 55 7.28 -14.68 -3.16
C LEU A 55 7.94 -14.34 -1.81
N ALA A 56 7.19 -14.48 -0.70
CA ALA A 56 7.68 -14.14 0.63
C ALA A 56 8.90 -15.00 1.02
N PRO A 57 10.08 -14.40 1.27
CA PRO A 57 11.20 -15.17 1.80
C PRO A 57 10.87 -15.78 3.17
N PRO A 58 11.46 -16.93 3.53
CA PRO A 58 11.22 -17.55 4.85
C PRO A 58 11.58 -16.63 6.03
N THR A 59 12.57 -15.76 5.85
CA THR A 59 13.02 -14.80 6.87
C THR A 59 13.43 -13.47 6.25
N ILE A 60 13.20 -12.37 6.97
CA ILE A 60 13.64 -11.02 6.57
C ILE A 60 14.19 -10.23 7.75
N VAL A 61 15.02 -9.24 7.44
CA VAL A 61 15.38 -8.13 8.35
C VAL A 61 14.86 -6.84 7.73
N HIS A 62 14.08 -6.08 8.48
CA HIS A 62 13.51 -4.83 7.99
C HIS A 62 14.33 -3.61 8.47
N PRO A 63 14.58 -2.57 7.65
CA PRO A 63 15.42 -1.42 8.01
C PRO A 63 15.05 -0.70 9.31
N PHE A 64 13.76 -0.68 9.67
CA PHE A 64 13.28 -0.07 10.92
C PHE A 64 13.49 -0.93 12.17
N TYR A 65 13.77 -2.22 11.98
CA TYR A 65 13.89 -3.21 13.05
C TYR A 65 15.20 -3.97 12.93
N LYS A 66 16.33 -3.25 12.96
CA LYS A 66 17.68 -3.80 12.73
C LYS A 66 18.06 -4.96 13.66
N LYS A 67 17.40 -5.09 14.82
CA LYS A 67 17.62 -6.16 15.80
C LYS A 67 16.60 -7.30 15.71
N CYS A 68 15.70 -7.24 14.74
CA CYS A 68 14.63 -8.23 14.58
C CYS A 68 14.90 -9.09 13.35
N ASN A 69 14.84 -10.40 13.55
CA ASN A 69 14.70 -11.37 12.47
C ASN A 69 13.24 -11.79 12.42
N PHE A 70 12.56 -11.45 11.33
CA PHE A 70 11.18 -11.85 11.14
C PHE A 70 11.12 -13.17 10.40
N ARG A 71 10.37 -14.13 10.93
CA ARG A 71 10.06 -15.39 10.26
C ARG A 71 8.69 -15.32 9.60
N PHE A 72 8.61 -15.75 8.35
CA PHE A 72 7.34 -15.89 7.65
C PHE A 72 6.53 -17.05 8.23
N LEU A 73 5.24 -16.80 8.49
CA LEU A 73 4.27 -17.77 8.93
C LEU A 73 3.00 -17.62 8.09
N THR A 74 2.36 -18.74 7.78
CA THR A 74 1.07 -18.75 7.05
C THR A 74 -0.11 -18.36 7.94
N ARG A 75 0.08 -18.32 9.27
CA ARG A 75 -0.89 -17.91 10.27
C ARG A 75 -0.20 -17.19 11.43
N PRO A 76 -0.87 -16.25 12.11
CA PRO A 76 -0.32 -15.60 13.29
C PRO A 76 -0.05 -16.61 14.42
N PRO A 77 1.02 -16.41 15.22
CA PRO A 77 1.33 -17.28 16.34
C PRO A 77 0.44 -17.00 17.56
N GLY A 78 -0.04 -18.08 18.19
CA GLY A 78 -0.86 -18.03 19.39
C GLY A 78 -2.33 -17.66 19.13
N PRO A 79 -3.18 -17.71 20.17
CA PRO A 79 -4.60 -17.42 20.06
C PRO A 79 -4.93 -15.92 20.14
N VAL A 80 -3.96 -15.09 20.54
CA VAL A 80 -4.17 -13.65 20.74
C VAL A 80 -4.18 -12.94 19.40
N MET A 81 -5.17 -12.07 19.20
CA MET A 81 -5.27 -11.19 18.05
C MET A 81 -4.00 -10.34 17.92
N ARG A 82 -3.39 -10.37 16.73
CA ARG A 82 -2.14 -9.64 16.45
C ARG A 82 -2.40 -8.49 15.50
N ILE A 83 -1.63 -7.42 15.65
CA ILE A 83 -1.78 -6.19 14.88
C ILE A 83 -0.48 -5.92 14.14
N CYS A 84 -0.57 -5.59 12.85
CA CYS A 84 0.58 -5.24 12.04
C CYS A 84 1.18 -3.91 12.51
N ASP A 85 2.46 -3.90 12.89
CA ASP A 85 3.15 -2.70 13.40
C ASP A 85 3.23 -1.56 12.37
N ALA A 86 3.20 -1.91 11.07
CA ALA A 86 3.25 -0.96 9.98
C ALA A 86 1.91 -0.26 9.72
N CYS A 87 0.84 -1.02 9.50
CA CYS A 87 -0.46 -0.46 9.08
C CYS A 87 -1.53 -0.47 10.16
N ARG A 88 -1.24 -1.02 11.34
CA ARG A 88 -2.16 -1.11 12.50
C ARG A 88 -3.47 -1.83 12.21
N LYS A 89 -3.50 -2.67 11.17
CA LYS A 89 -4.61 -3.59 10.87
C LYS A 89 -4.32 -4.97 11.40
N ASP A 90 -5.38 -5.74 11.53
CA ASP A 90 -5.37 -7.10 12.05
C ASP A 90 -4.54 -8.03 11.18
N VAL A 91 -3.82 -8.92 11.84
CA VAL A 91 -3.07 -9.99 11.18
C VAL A 91 -3.89 -11.26 11.27
N VAL A 92 -4.58 -11.59 10.19
CA VAL A 92 -5.50 -12.75 10.13
C VAL A 92 -4.87 -13.95 9.41
N GLY A 93 -3.90 -13.70 8.50
CA GLY A 93 -3.27 -14.74 7.70
C GLY A 93 -1.74 -14.64 7.70
N PHE A 94 -1.15 -14.62 6.51
CA PHE A 94 0.29 -14.57 6.32
C PHE A 94 0.92 -13.39 7.05
N VAL A 95 2.01 -13.67 7.77
CA VAL A 95 2.67 -12.70 8.64
C VAL A 95 4.17 -12.94 8.69
N TYR A 96 4.92 -11.86 8.80
CA TYR A 96 6.29 -11.84 9.30
C TYR A 96 6.27 -11.57 10.79
N HIS A 97 6.70 -12.54 11.59
CA HIS A 97 6.69 -12.46 13.04
C HIS A 97 8.11 -12.49 13.61
N CYS A 98 8.43 -11.56 14.50
CA CYS A 98 9.67 -11.57 15.28
C CYS A 98 9.37 -12.10 16.70
N SER A 99 9.81 -13.31 17.01
CA SER A 99 9.56 -13.93 18.32
C SER A 99 10.24 -13.21 19.47
N ALA A 100 11.39 -12.56 19.23
CA ALA A 100 12.16 -11.88 20.26
C ALA A 100 11.51 -10.56 20.71
N CYS A 101 10.86 -9.84 19.80
CA CYS A 101 10.28 -8.52 20.08
C CYS A 101 8.74 -8.51 20.08
N GLY A 102 8.13 -9.58 19.57
CA GLY A 102 6.68 -9.67 19.39
C GLY A 102 6.12 -8.83 18.25
N PHE A 103 6.97 -8.22 17.41
CA PHE A 103 6.54 -7.42 16.26
C PHE A 103 5.99 -8.29 15.13
N ASP A 104 4.99 -7.75 14.43
CA ASP A 104 4.29 -8.42 13.36
C ASP A 104 4.13 -7.48 12.14
N LEU A 105 4.39 -8.01 10.95
CA LEU A 105 4.22 -7.28 9.70
C LEU A 105 3.46 -8.16 8.69
N HIS A 106 2.44 -7.62 8.04
CA HIS A 106 1.94 -8.24 6.80
C HIS A 106 3.08 -8.29 5.77
N PRO A 107 3.19 -9.34 4.93
CA PRO A 107 4.19 -9.39 3.87
C PRO A 107 4.15 -8.18 2.92
N CYS A 108 2.95 -7.70 2.57
CA CYS A 108 2.79 -6.49 1.76
C CYS A 108 3.29 -5.22 2.46
N CYS A 109 3.14 -5.13 3.79
CA CYS A 109 3.66 -4.01 4.57
C CYS A 109 5.19 -4.08 4.73
N ALA A 110 5.75 -5.25 4.97
CA ALA A 110 7.19 -5.45 5.06
C ALA A 110 7.92 -5.14 3.74
N ASN A 111 7.20 -5.26 2.61
CA ASN A 111 7.71 -4.99 1.27
C ASN A 111 7.46 -3.54 0.81
N LEU A 112 7.00 -2.63 1.68
CA LEU A 112 6.80 -1.23 1.31
C LEU A 112 8.13 -0.57 0.92
N PRO A 113 8.19 0.15 -0.22
CA PRO A 113 9.40 0.89 -0.61
C PRO A 113 9.81 1.91 0.44
N GLN A 114 11.12 2.00 0.72
CA GLN A 114 11.64 3.01 1.65
C GLN A 114 11.52 4.43 1.09
N VAL A 115 11.57 4.56 -0.23
CA VAL A 115 11.43 5.81 -0.96
C VAL A 115 10.48 5.59 -2.14
N LEU A 116 9.55 6.52 -2.33
CA LEU A 116 8.72 6.64 -3.52
C LEU A 116 9.08 7.93 -4.24
N ASP A 117 9.22 7.87 -5.55
CA ASP A 117 9.53 9.03 -6.39
C ASP A 117 8.38 9.21 -7.41
N ASP A 118 7.68 10.34 -7.34
CA ASP A 118 6.61 10.67 -8.29
C ASP A 118 7.10 11.46 -9.52
N GLY A 119 8.42 11.61 -9.68
CA GLY A 119 9.08 12.39 -10.72
C GLY A 119 9.29 13.86 -10.33
N GLU A 120 8.61 14.35 -9.30
CA GLU A 120 8.78 15.71 -8.78
C GLU A 120 9.31 15.72 -7.34
N ARG A 121 8.99 14.70 -6.55
CA ARG A 121 9.20 14.66 -5.09
C ARG A 121 9.45 13.24 -4.61
N ASN A 122 10.31 13.12 -3.60
CA ASN A 122 10.45 11.88 -2.86
C ASN A 122 9.57 11.84 -1.61
N PHE A 123 9.01 10.65 -1.36
CA PHE A 123 8.31 10.30 -0.13
C PHE A 123 9.06 9.18 0.57
N HIS A 124 9.47 9.44 1.80
CA HIS A 124 10.20 8.49 2.62
C HIS A 124 9.26 7.78 3.58
N LEU A 125 9.38 6.46 3.63
CA LEU A 125 8.72 5.66 4.64
C LEU A 125 9.35 5.97 6.01
N CYS A 126 8.51 6.12 7.03
CA CYS A 126 8.90 6.48 8.38
C CYS A 126 8.17 5.58 9.39
N MET A 127 8.89 5.05 10.38
CA MET A 127 8.31 4.14 11.38
C MET A 127 7.37 4.84 12.38
N LYS A 128 7.78 6.00 12.90
CA LYS A 128 7.01 6.80 13.86
C LYS A 128 7.27 8.28 13.58
N LEU A 129 6.20 9.05 13.45
CA LEU A 129 6.28 10.50 13.31
C LEU A 129 5.48 11.16 14.42
N SER A 130 6.05 12.21 15.02
CA SER A 130 5.39 13.02 16.04
C SER A 130 4.46 14.09 15.45
N SER A 131 4.46 14.24 14.13
CA SER A 131 3.66 15.21 13.37
C SER A 131 2.28 14.66 13.01
N SER A 132 1.33 15.56 12.74
CA SER A 132 -0.03 15.19 12.35
C SER A 132 -0.10 14.63 10.93
N CYS A 133 -0.88 13.57 10.76
CA CYS A 133 -1.24 13.04 9.46
C CYS A 133 -2.23 13.95 8.75
N HIS A 134 -2.02 14.15 7.46
CA HIS A 134 -2.83 15.04 6.64
C HIS A 134 -4.27 14.52 6.43
N ARG A 135 -4.52 13.21 6.62
CA ARG A 135 -5.85 12.59 6.48
C ARG A 135 -6.66 12.61 7.77
N CYS A 136 -6.07 12.19 8.89
CA CYS A 136 -6.79 12.05 10.17
C CYS A 136 -6.52 13.19 11.17
N GLY A 137 -5.56 14.08 10.90
CA GLY A 137 -5.15 15.16 11.80
C GLY A 137 -4.38 14.72 13.05
N GLY A 138 -4.42 13.42 13.39
CA GLY A 138 -3.77 12.86 14.57
C GLY A 138 -2.34 12.39 14.35
N LYS A 139 -1.69 11.99 15.45
CA LYS A 139 -0.40 11.27 15.45
C LYS A 139 -0.70 9.77 15.42
N GLY A 140 -0.15 9.05 14.44
CA GLY A 140 -0.42 7.63 14.24
C GLY A 140 0.62 6.76 14.94
N GLN A 141 0.19 5.56 15.36
CA GLN A 141 1.08 4.59 15.97
C GLN A 141 1.81 3.72 14.93
N GLY A 142 1.37 3.72 13.67
CA GLY A 142 1.97 2.96 12.56
C GLY A 142 2.93 3.77 11.69
N TRP A 143 3.36 3.15 10.60
CA TRP A 143 4.25 3.76 9.63
C TRP A 143 3.54 4.83 8.81
N SER A 144 4.34 5.72 8.23
CA SER A 144 3.87 6.84 7.42
C SER A 144 4.75 7.06 6.22
N TYR A 145 4.20 7.57 5.12
CA TYR A 145 4.99 8.22 4.09
C TYR A 145 5.08 9.72 4.37
N ARG A 146 6.28 10.27 4.25
CA ARG A 146 6.57 11.68 4.48
C ARG A 146 7.31 12.28 3.30
N SER A 147 6.86 13.42 2.80
CA SER A 147 7.57 14.15 1.75
C SER A 147 8.89 14.77 2.23
N GLU A 148 9.85 14.96 1.33
CA GLU A 148 11.10 15.68 1.60
C GLU A 148 10.89 17.08 2.17
N CYS A 149 9.86 17.80 1.70
CA CYS A 149 9.50 19.13 2.20
C CYS A 149 8.91 19.10 3.62
N LYS A 150 8.81 17.91 4.24
CA LYS A 150 8.37 17.66 5.63
C LYS A 150 6.93 18.08 5.94
N ASN A 151 6.18 18.57 4.96
CA ASN A 151 4.84 19.14 5.13
C ASN A 151 3.71 18.17 4.77
N TYR A 152 4.04 17.02 4.20
CA TYR A 152 3.06 16.00 3.86
C TYR A 152 3.37 14.69 4.53
N ILE A 153 2.42 14.20 5.32
CA ILE A 153 2.53 12.95 6.09
C ILE A 153 1.22 12.20 5.95
N LEU A 154 1.29 10.95 5.51
CA LEU A 154 0.15 10.03 5.47
C LEU A 154 0.51 8.73 6.19
N HIS A 155 -0.30 8.34 7.16
CA HIS A 155 -0.18 7.01 7.76
C HIS A 155 -0.53 5.93 6.72
N VAL A 156 0.20 4.81 6.75
CA VAL A 156 -0.12 3.64 5.94
C VAL A 156 -1.55 3.16 6.24
N ALA A 157 -1.96 3.20 7.51
CA ALA A 157 -3.32 2.88 7.95
C ALA A 157 -4.39 3.76 7.25
N CYS A 158 -4.21 5.09 7.30
CA CYS A 158 -5.15 6.04 6.70
C CYS A 158 -5.27 5.88 5.19
N VAL A 159 -4.18 5.51 4.51
CA VAL A 159 -4.23 5.23 3.07
C VAL A 159 -5.03 3.97 2.80
N LYS A 160 -4.84 2.92 3.60
CA LYS A 160 -5.65 1.69 3.48
C LYS A 160 -7.14 1.93 3.77
N GLU A 161 -7.49 2.85 4.67
CA GLU A 161 -8.89 3.22 4.97
C GLU A 161 -9.55 3.98 3.82
N LEU A 162 -8.86 4.98 3.26
CA LEU A 162 -9.33 5.76 2.09
C LEU A 162 -9.75 4.87 0.92
N LEU A 163 -9.10 3.73 0.77
CA LEU A 163 -9.36 2.77 -0.30
C LEU A 163 -10.60 1.93 -0.02
N VAL A 164 -10.78 1.47 1.21
CA VAL A 164 -12.01 0.77 1.63
C VAL A 164 -13.21 1.69 1.44
N GLU A 165 -13.13 2.95 1.87
CA GLU A 165 -14.18 3.96 1.69
C GLU A 165 -14.49 4.19 0.19
N SER A 166 -13.44 4.35 -0.63
CA SER A 166 -13.61 4.53 -2.08
C SER A 166 -14.25 3.32 -2.74
N TRP A 167 -13.91 2.10 -2.34
CA TRP A 167 -14.46 0.87 -2.91
C TRP A 167 -15.89 0.60 -2.47
N GLN A 168 -16.23 0.81 -1.19
CA GLN A 168 -17.61 0.69 -0.72
C GLN A 168 -18.54 1.65 -1.47
N ALA A 169 -18.07 2.87 -1.74
CA ALA A 169 -18.82 3.83 -2.54
C ALA A 169 -19.01 3.39 -4.01
N ILE A 170 -18.11 2.54 -4.56
CA ILE A 170 -18.18 2.02 -5.93
C ILE A 170 -19.12 0.81 -6.03
N TYR A 171 -18.95 -0.18 -5.14
CA TYR A 171 -19.72 -1.42 -5.17
C TYR A 171 -21.20 -1.24 -4.81
N LEU A 172 -21.52 -0.25 -3.96
CA LEU A 172 -22.90 0.00 -3.53
C LEU A 172 -23.68 0.93 -4.46
N ASN A 173 -23.03 1.67 -5.38
CA ASN A 173 -23.71 2.73 -6.15
C ASN A 173 -23.68 2.62 -7.69
N VAL A 174 -22.95 1.70 -8.34
CA VAL A 174 -22.86 1.74 -9.82
C VAL A 174 -22.73 0.39 -10.55
N ASP A 175 -23.51 0.28 -11.64
CA ASP A 175 -23.49 -0.68 -12.77
C ASP A 175 -22.09 -1.07 -13.30
N LYS A 176 -21.92 -2.35 -13.64
CA LYS A 176 -20.66 -3.02 -14.01
C LYS A 176 -19.91 -2.35 -15.17
N ASN A 177 -20.62 -1.64 -16.06
CA ASN A 177 -20.04 -0.96 -17.22
C ASN A 177 -19.23 0.33 -16.90
N LYS A 178 -19.36 0.90 -15.69
CA LYS A 178 -18.60 2.10 -15.27
C LYS A 178 -17.27 1.81 -14.58
N VAL A 179 -16.93 0.53 -14.32
CA VAL A 179 -15.67 0.12 -13.67
C VAL A 179 -14.43 0.54 -14.48
N ARG A 180 -14.52 0.60 -15.82
CA ARG A 180 -13.45 1.11 -16.69
C ARG A 180 -13.21 2.62 -16.56
N GLU A 181 -14.24 3.40 -16.25
CA GLU A 181 -14.13 4.85 -16.05
C GLU A 181 -13.49 5.22 -14.70
N ILE A 182 -13.39 4.26 -13.77
CA ILE A 182 -12.87 4.46 -12.40
C ILE A 182 -11.34 4.43 -12.35
N GLN A 183 -10.68 3.70 -13.27
CA GLN A 183 -9.21 3.70 -13.42
C GLN A 183 -8.62 5.10 -13.64
N THR A 184 -9.39 6.04 -14.21
CA THR A 184 -8.96 7.42 -14.41
C THR A 184 -9.23 8.33 -13.19
N ARG A 185 -10.03 7.85 -12.22
CA ARG A 185 -10.53 8.58 -11.04
C ARG A 185 -10.04 8.02 -9.70
N ILE A 186 -8.77 7.62 -9.56
CA ILE A 186 -8.17 7.56 -8.21
C ILE A 186 -8.44 8.94 -7.57
N PRO A 187 -9.09 9.00 -6.38
CA PRO A 187 -9.62 10.25 -5.87
C PRO A 187 -8.52 11.31 -5.82
N SER A 188 -8.68 12.37 -6.61
CA SER A 188 -8.06 13.63 -6.24
C SER A 188 -8.63 13.95 -4.87
N LEU A 189 -7.79 14.01 -3.83
CA LEU A 189 -8.17 14.42 -2.47
C LEU A 189 -8.67 15.88 -2.39
N LYS A 190 -9.13 16.46 -3.51
CA LYS A 190 -9.73 17.79 -3.62
C LYS A 190 -10.87 18.00 -2.61
N GLY A 191 -11.53 16.92 -2.15
CA GLY A 191 -12.62 16.98 -1.16
C GLY A 191 -12.29 16.57 0.28
N THR A 192 -11.13 15.94 0.53
CA THR A 192 -10.76 15.41 1.85
C THR A 192 -9.92 16.40 2.66
N LEU A 193 -9.43 17.46 2.01
CA LEU A 193 -8.81 18.63 2.62
C LEU A 193 -9.89 19.57 3.20
N LYS A 194 -10.72 19.09 4.13
CA LYS A 194 -11.45 20.02 4.99
C LYS A 194 -10.46 20.63 5.96
N ASN A 195 -10.12 21.89 5.67
CA ASN A 195 -9.37 22.80 6.52
C ASN A 195 -9.86 22.72 7.98
N HIS A 196 -9.12 22.04 8.85
CA HIS A 196 -9.22 22.24 10.30
C HIS A 196 -8.30 23.36 10.81
N HIS A 197 -7.69 24.15 9.92
CA HIS A 197 -6.97 25.36 10.30
C HIS A 197 -7.92 26.56 10.43
N ARG A 198 -8.61 26.64 11.58
CA ARG A 198 -9.07 27.93 12.10
C ARG A 198 -7.94 28.48 12.97
N GLY A 199 -7.02 29.23 12.37
CA GLY A 199 -5.89 29.81 13.10
C GLY A 199 -4.91 30.60 12.24
N LYS A 200 -5.16 31.92 12.18
CA LYS A 200 -4.29 33.07 11.83
C LYS A 200 -3.37 32.98 10.59
N GLY A 201 -3.60 33.93 9.69
CA GLY A 201 -2.87 34.14 8.45
C GLY A 201 -1.36 34.22 8.63
N GLY A 202 -0.66 33.38 7.87
CA GLY A 202 0.74 33.49 7.53
C GLY A 202 0.90 32.97 6.11
N LYS A 203 1.67 33.67 5.27
CA LYS A 203 1.91 33.32 3.85
C LYS A 203 2.15 31.82 3.69
N VAL A 204 1.21 31.10 3.09
CA VAL A 204 1.39 29.69 2.71
C VAL A 204 2.52 29.64 1.71
N ARG A 205 3.68 29.12 2.13
CA ARG A 205 4.86 28.93 1.29
C ARG A 205 4.44 28.03 0.11
N LYS A 206 4.73 28.46 -1.12
CA LYS A 206 4.36 27.89 -2.43
C LYS A 206 4.73 26.40 -2.66
N CYS A 207 5.25 25.70 -1.64
CA CYS A 207 5.73 24.32 -1.69
C CYS A 207 4.68 23.28 -1.21
N CYS A 208 3.51 23.71 -0.74
CA CYS A 208 2.54 22.89 0.01
C CYS A 208 1.24 22.54 -0.73
N GLN A 209 1.20 22.59 -2.06
CA GLN A 209 0.09 21.98 -2.80
C GLN A 209 0.46 20.53 -3.11
N ILE A 210 -0.25 19.59 -2.49
CA ILE A 210 -0.08 18.16 -2.75
C ILE A 210 -0.67 17.89 -4.13
N ALA A 211 0.17 17.49 -5.09
CA ALA A 211 -0.31 17.06 -6.40
C ALA A 211 -1.10 15.75 -6.25
N ALA A 212 -2.14 15.57 -7.07
CA ALA A 212 -2.89 14.32 -7.09
C ALA A 212 -1.99 13.10 -7.42
N GLY A 213 -0.86 13.32 -8.10
CA GLY A 213 0.16 12.31 -8.38
C GLY A 213 0.80 11.72 -7.12
N ALA A 214 1.17 12.55 -6.14
CA ALA A 214 1.75 12.13 -4.86
C ALA A 214 0.85 11.17 -4.06
N VAL A 215 -0.46 11.40 -4.08
CA VAL A 215 -1.42 10.52 -3.40
C VAL A 215 -1.51 9.19 -4.12
N ARG A 216 -1.56 9.23 -5.46
CA ARG A 216 -1.66 8.04 -6.31
C ARG A 216 -0.45 7.12 -6.13
N ILE A 217 0.76 7.65 -6.07
CA ILE A 217 1.95 6.81 -5.90
C ILE A 217 1.97 6.13 -4.52
N ILE A 218 1.60 6.85 -3.46
CA ILE A 218 1.53 6.30 -2.10
C ILE A 218 0.48 5.20 -2.00
N ILE A 219 -0.71 5.43 -2.57
CA ILE A 219 -1.78 4.43 -2.66
C ILE A 219 -1.28 3.17 -3.35
N SER A 220 -0.63 3.33 -4.50
CA SER A 220 -0.23 2.21 -5.35
C SER A 220 0.91 1.39 -4.73
N ALA A 221 1.84 2.06 -4.05
CA ALA A 221 2.86 1.41 -3.26
C ALA A 221 2.28 0.59 -2.11
N ILE A 222 1.25 1.11 -1.43
CA ILE A 222 0.61 0.42 -0.30
C ILE A 222 -0.21 -0.80 -0.72
N LEU A 223 -0.76 -0.79 -1.94
CA LEU A 223 -1.57 -1.87 -2.48
C LEU A 223 -0.78 -2.92 -3.28
N GLY A 224 0.48 -2.66 -3.60
CA GLY A 224 1.39 -3.70 -4.09
C GLY A 224 1.92 -3.53 -5.51
N ASP A 225 1.53 -2.49 -6.27
CA ASP A 225 2.29 -2.13 -7.48
C ASP A 225 2.08 -0.69 -8.02
N PRO A 226 3.12 0.17 -7.98
CA PRO A 226 3.12 1.49 -8.61
C PRO A 226 3.66 1.52 -10.06
N THR A 227 4.20 0.40 -10.58
CA THR A 227 5.07 0.38 -11.78
C THR A 227 4.36 0.86 -13.06
N ALA A 228 3.07 0.55 -13.25
CA ALA A 228 2.33 1.01 -14.43
C ALA A 228 1.93 2.49 -14.35
N LEU A 229 1.71 3.03 -13.14
CA LEU A 229 1.39 4.45 -12.94
C LEU A 229 2.61 5.34 -13.14
N ILE A 230 3.81 4.85 -12.78
CA ILE A 230 5.08 5.52 -13.06
C ILE A 230 5.38 5.48 -14.57
N ALA A 231 5.18 4.34 -15.24
CA ALA A 231 5.39 4.22 -16.68
C ALA A 231 4.43 5.10 -17.51
N ALA A 232 3.16 5.19 -17.10
CA ALA A 232 2.17 6.05 -17.76
C ALA A 232 2.44 7.55 -17.54
N ALA A 233 2.98 7.94 -16.37
CA ALA A 233 3.37 9.32 -16.11
C ALA A 233 4.54 9.75 -17.01
N VAL A 234 5.59 8.91 -17.13
CA VAL A 234 6.76 9.19 -17.98
C VAL A 234 6.39 9.23 -19.47
N GLY A 235 5.49 8.35 -19.93
CA GLY A 235 5.01 8.36 -21.33
C GLY A 235 4.18 9.60 -21.70
N SER A 236 3.48 10.21 -20.74
CA SER A 236 2.61 11.37 -20.99
C SER A 236 3.37 12.69 -21.10
N PHE A 237 4.59 12.78 -20.52
CA PHE A 237 5.43 13.97 -20.63
C PHE A 237 6.20 14.03 -21.96
N ILE A 238 6.43 12.90 -22.63
CA ILE A 238 7.18 12.84 -23.90
C ILE A 238 6.28 13.18 -25.10
N SER A 239 4.95 13.03 -24.99
CA SER A 239 4.00 13.35 -26.06
C SER A 239 3.51 14.81 -26.06
N GLN A 240 3.88 15.63 -25.06
CA GLN A 240 3.50 17.05 -24.98
C GLN A 240 4.62 18.01 -25.43
N SER A 241 5.72 17.49 -25.98
CA SER A 241 6.83 18.30 -26.50
C SER A 241 7.10 18.10 -28.00
N ARG A 242 6.06 17.91 -28.81
CA ARG A 242 6.12 18.02 -30.28
C ARG A 242 4.95 18.82 -30.82
#